data_AF-A0A0C2ZJR2-F1
#
_entry.id   AF-A0A0C2ZJR2-F1
#
_cell.length_a   1.000
_cell.length_b   1.000
_cell.length_c   1.000
_cell.angle_alpha   90.00
_cell.angle_beta   90.00
_cell.angle_gamma   90.00
#
_symmetry.space_group_name_H-M   'P 1'
#
loop_
_entity.id
_entity.type
_entity.pdbx_description
1 polymer ?
#
loop_
_entity_poly.entity_id
_entity_poly.type
_entity_poly.pdbx_seq_one_letter_code
_entity_poly.pdbx_strand_id
1 'polypeptide(L)'
;MIVKVKSMIALSMVFLVHLSANSDMAIIDYNDGGDVQAVEIKDKRGGVCRVAMDVVPSVVQTNCIRLTNSKGIKILCTGKKQICKREDEVFDFIKNYRPTSKPTNVTHNNSLKLRQGMPYSQAREIILDAGWQGKNISPRDLTGGETTEIFFDNGWRELQDCAGTGMAYCRFEFRNIANQTLVVITIGECVKTSKVKCEKYLESWSLGRPLHSRGFYSN
;
A
#
# COMPACT_ATOMS: atom_id res chain seq x y z
N MET A 1 44.39 -67.84 13.66
CA MET A 1 43.12 -67.08 13.74
C MET A 1 43.44 -65.64 14.08
N ILE A 2 43.32 -64.72 13.12
CA ILE A 2 43.43 -63.27 13.37
C ILE A 2 42.24 -62.63 12.64
N VAL A 3 41.23 -62.22 13.40
CA VAL A 3 40.04 -61.57 12.88
C VAL A 3 40.30 -60.07 12.85
N LYS A 4 40.49 -59.50 11.65
CA LYS A 4 40.57 -58.05 11.44
C LYS A 4 39.15 -57.48 11.35
N VAL A 5 38.71 -56.83 12.42
CA VAL A 5 37.46 -56.06 12.45
C VAL A 5 37.73 -54.69 11.80
N LYS A 6 37.21 -54.48 10.60
CA LYS A 6 37.21 -53.16 9.94
C LYS A 6 36.07 -52.33 10.53
N SER A 7 36.42 -51.35 11.35
CA SER A 7 35.50 -50.33 11.86
C SER A 7 35.12 -49.37 10.73
N MET A 8 33.86 -49.40 10.30
CA MET A 8 33.26 -48.40 9.40
C MET A 8 32.66 -47.28 10.25
N ILE A 9 33.32 -46.12 10.26
CA ILE A 9 32.80 -44.90 10.84
C ILE A 9 31.85 -44.27 9.81
N ALA A 10 30.55 -44.37 10.06
CA ALA A 10 29.53 -43.67 9.29
C ALA A 10 29.52 -42.18 9.70
N LEU A 11 30.02 -41.33 8.81
CA LEU A 11 30.03 -39.89 8.99
C LEU A 11 28.61 -39.34 8.73
N SER A 12 27.87 -39.11 9.81
CA SER A 12 26.57 -38.44 9.79
C SER A 12 26.76 -36.97 9.36
N MET A 13 26.45 -36.65 8.11
CA MET A 13 26.32 -35.27 7.63
C MET A 13 25.02 -34.69 8.19
N VAL A 14 25.12 -33.97 9.30
CA VAL A 14 24.06 -33.10 9.79
C VAL A 14 24.00 -31.88 8.86
N PHE A 15 23.05 -31.87 7.92
CA PHE A 15 22.71 -30.68 7.14
C PHE A 15 22.08 -29.64 8.09
N LEU A 16 22.89 -28.74 8.61
CA LEU A 16 22.43 -27.48 9.19
C LEU A 16 21.88 -26.62 8.05
N VAL A 17 20.57 -26.73 7.79
CA VAL A 17 19.84 -25.78 6.96
C VAL A 17 19.85 -24.46 7.72
N HIS A 18 20.81 -23.58 7.41
CA HIS A 18 20.75 -22.20 7.85
C HIS A 18 19.52 -21.56 7.22
N LEU A 19 18.47 -21.34 8.02
CA LEU A 19 17.42 -20.38 7.70
C LEU A 19 18.11 -19.03 7.50
N SER A 20 18.39 -18.68 6.24
CA SER A 20 18.72 -17.31 5.88
C SER A 20 17.52 -16.46 6.27
N ALA A 21 17.68 -15.64 7.31
CA ALA A 21 16.71 -14.62 7.65
C ALA A 21 16.37 -13.83 6.39
N ASN A 22 15.09 -13.83 6.00
CA ASN A 22 14.56 -13.10 4.85
C ASN A 22 14.79 -11.59 5.05
N SER A 23 15.98 -11.10 4.75
CA SER A 23 16.35 -9.68 4.89
C SER A 23 15.57 -8.77 3.94
N ASP A 24 14.80 -9.35 3.03
CA ASP A 24 14.01 -8.68 2.02
C ASP A 24 12.56 -8.46 2.43
N MET A 25 12.12 -8.95 3.60
CA MET A 25 10.78 -8.72 4.14
C MET A 25 10.86 -8.08 5.54
N ALA A 26 10.05 -7.05 5.77
CA ALA A 26 9.92 -6.38 7.06
C ALA A 26 8.45 -6.19 7.41
N ILE A 27 8.10 -6.42 8.68
CA ILE A 27 6.78 -6.07 9.20
C ILE A 27 6.73 -4.56 9.35
N ILE A 28 5.75 -3.91 8.71
CA ILE A 28 5.57 -2.45 8.79
C ILE A 28 4.34 -2.04 9.59
N ASP A 29 3.46 -2.99 9.92
CA ASP A 29 2.35 -2.73 10.81
C ASP A 29 1.97 -3.98 11.62
N TYR A 30 1.68 -3.72 12.89
CA TYR A 30 1.29 -4.69 13.89
C TYR A 30 0.18 -4.07 14.72
N ASN A 31 -1.03 -4.62 14.65
CA ASN A 31 -2.08 -4.17 15.56
C ASN A 31 -1.85 -4.77 16.95
N ASP A 32 -2.18 -4.01 17.99
CA ASP A 32 -2.12 -4.45 19.40
C ASP A 32 -2.99 -5.70 19.69
N GLY A 33 -3.88 -6.07 18.76
CA GLY A 33 -4.64 -7.32 18.77
C GLY A 33 -3.89 -8.57 18.30
N GLY A 34 -2.63 -8.43 17.84
CA GLY A 34 -1.78 -9.55 17.43
C GLY A 34 -1.85 -9.93 15.94
N ASP A 35 -2.72 -9.28 15.17
CA ASP A 35 -2.80 -9.50 13.73
C ASP A 35 -1.79 -8.60 13.01
N VAL A 36 -0.79 -9.23 12.41
CA VAL A 36 0.15 -8.57 11.48
C VAL A 36 -0.64 -8.21 10.23
N GLN A 37 -0.73 -6.90 9.95
CA GLN A 37 -1.57 -6.42 8.85
C GLN A 37 -0.79 -6.14 7.58
N ALA A 38 0.52 -5.85 7.67
CA ALA A 38 1.29 -5.47 6.49
C ALA A 38 2.77 -5.87 6.54
N VAL A 39 3.24 -6.34 5.38
CA VAL A 39 4.65 -6.65 5.09
C VAL A 39 5.15 -5.73 3.99
N GLU A 40 6.36 -5.25 4.16
CA GLU A 40 7.14 -4.52 3.16
C GLU A 40 8.21 -5.45 2.58
N ILE A 41 8.21 -5.61 1.26
CA ILE A 41 9.19 -6.36 0.48
C ILE A 41 10.16 -5.34 -0.15
N LYS A 42 11.46 -5.45 0.15
CA LYS A 42 12.51 -4.53 -0.33
C LYS A 42 13.52 -5.22 -1.21
N ASP A 43 13.69 -4.70 -2.43
CA ASP A 43 14.82 -5.07 -3.27
C ASP A 43 16.12 -4.38 -2.85
N LYS A 44 17.26 -4.93 -3.29
CA LYS A 44 18.61 -4.41 -3.00
C LYS A 44 18.89 -3.03 -3.58
N ARG A 45 18.06 -2.55 -4.50
CA ARG A 45 18.16 -1.25 -5.18
C ARG A 45 17.16 -0.24 -4.63
N GLY A 46 16.52 -0.52 -3.50
CA GLY A 46 15.56 0.37 -2.85
C GLY A 46 14.16 0.35 -3.45
N GLY A 47 13.86 -0.57 -4.39
CA GLY A 47 12.51 -0.82 -4.83
C GLY A 47 11.71 -1.49 -3.71
N VAL A 48 10.56 -0.92 -3.39
CA VAL A 48 9.72 -1.37 -2.28
C VAL A 48 8.35 -1.78 -2.82
N CYS A 49 7.79 -2.84 -2.29
CA CYS A 49 6.36 -3.09 -2.42
C CYS A 49 5.78 -3.57 -1.08
N ARG A 50 4.49 -3.27 -0.86
CA ARG A 50 3.79 -3.47 0.39
C ARG A 50 2.60 -4.38 0.15
N VAL A 51 2.37 -5.28 1.10
CA VAL A 51 1.33 -6.29 1.05
C VAL A 51 0.59 -6.25 2.37
N ALA A 52 -0.71 -5.99 2.32
CA ALA A 52 -1.61 -6.18 3.44
C ALA A 52 -2.36 -7.49 3.27
N MET A 53 -2.38 -8.31 4.31
CA MET A 53 -3.03 -9.62 4.32
C MET A 53 -4.08 -9.70 5.43
N ASP A 54 -5.15 -10.45 5.17
CA ASP A 54 -6.17 -10.78 6.16
C ASP A 54 -5.74 -12.01 7.01
N VAL A 55 -6.48 -12.31 8.07
CA VAL A 55 -6.34 -13.55 8.87
C VAL A 55 -6.49 -14.81 8.01
N VAL A 56 -7.25 -14.73 6.93
CA VAL A 56 -7.27 -15.73 5.86
C VAL A 56 -6.17 -15.36 4.87
N PRO A 57 -5.29 -16.29 4.43
CA PRO A 57 -4.11 -16.03 3.58
C PRO A 57 -4.51 -15.44 2.21
N SER A 58 -4.87 -14.18 2.24
CA SER A 58 -5.50 -13.45 1.15
C SER A 58 -5.00 -12.01 1.23
N VAL A 59 -4.49 -11.55 0.09
CA VAL A 59 -4.01 -10.18 -0.05
C VAL A 59 -5.22 -9.26 -0.14
N VAL A 60 -5.43 -8.46 0.90
CA VAL A 60 -6.48 -7.43 0.96
C VAL A 60 -6.07 -6.23 0.11
N GLN A 61 -4.78 -5.86 0.17
CA GLN A 61 -4.29 -4.65 -0.47
C GLN A 61 -2.81 -4.81 -0.82
N THR A 62 -2.39 -4.37 -2.00
CA THR A 62 -0.97 -4.40 -2.36
C THR A 62 -0.65 -3.43 -3.49
N ASN A 63 0.56 -2.83 -3.45
CA ASN A 63 1.15 -2.13 -4.60
C ASN A 63 2.20 -3.00 -5.33
N CYS A 64 2.37 -4.26 -4.94
CA CYS A 64 3.23 -5.20 -5.63
C CYS A 64 2.62 -5.58 -6.98
N ILE A 65 3.47 -5.86 -7.97
CA ILE A 65 3.05 -6.49 -9.21
C ILE A 65 2.59 -7.91 -8.90
N ARG A 66 1.36 -8.24 -9.25
CA ARG A 66 0.77 -9.57 -9.04
C ARG A 66 0.94 -10.41 -10.30
N LEU A 67 1.50 -11.61 -10.14
CA LEU A 67 1.68 -12.60 -11.19
C LEU A 67 1.10 -13.93 -10.74
N THR A 68 0.70 -14.76 -11.71
CA THR A 68 0.29 -16.14 -11.47
C THR A 68 1.03 -17.03 -12.46
N ASN A 69 1.67 -18.09 -11.98
CA ASN A 69 2.35 -19.04 -12.88
C ASN A 69 1.39 -20.11 -13.42
N SER A 70 1.89 -20.99 -14.29
CA SER A 70 1.11 -22.09 -14.89
C SER A 70 0.54 -23.11 -13.89
N LYS A 71 1.02 -23.10 -12.64
CA LYS A 71 0.53 -23.95 -11.55
C LYS A 71 -0.49 -23.24 -10.65
N GLY A 72 -0.93 -22.04 -11.02
CA GLY A 72 -1.87 -21.24 -10.21
C GLY A 72 -1.25 -20.59 -8.98
N ILE A 73 0.07 -20.60 -8.84
CA ILE A 73 0.77 -20.00 -7.69
C ILE A 73 0.80 -18.49 -7.87
N LYS A 74 0.30 -17.76 -6.87
CA LYS A 74 0.27 -16.29 -6.83
C LYS A 74 1.60 -15.74 -6.31
N ILE A 75 2.14 -14.77 -7.03
CA ILE A 75 3.47 -14.19 -6.81
C ILE A 75 3.34 -12.67 -6.75
N LEU A 76 3.97 -12.05 -5.75
CA LEU A 76 4.02 -10.61 -5.51
C LEU A 76 5.44 -10.13 -5.77
N CYS A 77 5.58 -9.15 -6.66
CA CYS A 77 6.88 -8.61 -7.05
C CYS A 77 6.99 -7.11 -6.80
N THR A 78 8.20 -6.67 -6.50
CA THR A 78 8.58 -5.25 -6.58
C THR A 78 8.39 -4.70 -8.00
N GLY A 79 8.27 -3.38 -8.16
CA GLY A 79 7.94 -2.75 -9.44
C GLY A 79 8.87 -3.10 -10.61
N LYS A 80 10.16 -3.34 -10.33
CA LYS A 80 11.15 -3.78 -11.34
C LYS A 80 11.32 -5.30 -11.40
N LYS A 81 10.48 -6.07 -10.71
CA LYS A 81 10.52 -7.54 -10.56
C LYS A 81 11.87 -8.07 -10.09
N GLN A 82 12.62 -7.28 -9.32
CA GLN A 82 13.94 -7.68 -8.81
C GLN A 82 13.83 -8.66 -7.65
N ILE A 83 12.79 -8.49 -6.83
CA ILE A 83 12.38 -9.44 -5.81
C ILE A 83 10.92 -9.77 -6.02
N CYS A 84 10.63 -11.06 -5.91
CA CYS A 84 9.31 -11.64 -5.96
C CYS A 84 9.17 -12.64 -4.81
N LYS A 85 8.03 -12.61 -4.14
CA LYS A 85 7.65 -13.52 -3.05
C LYS A 85 6.34 -14.19 -3.42
N ARG A 86 6.20 -15.47 -3.11
CA ARG A 86 4.89 -16.11 -3.26
C ARG A 86 3.94 -15.60 -2.17
N GLU A 87 2.63 -15.59 -2.43
CA GLU A 87 1.65 -15.18 -1.41
C GLU A 87 1.74 -16.07 -0.14
N ASP A 88 2.00 -17.39 -0.28
CA ASP A 88 2.21 -18.30 0.85
C ASP A 88 3.47 -17.96 1.65
N GLU A 89 4.56 -17.59 0.99
CA GLU A 89 5.81 -17.18 1.64
C GLU A 89 5.64 -15.88 2.46
N VAL A 90 4.89 -14.91 1.94
CA VAL A 90 4.57 -13.68 2.69
C VAL A 90 3.70 -14.02 3.89
N PHE A 91 2.70 -14.88 3.71
CA PHE A 91 1.84 -15.32 4.81
C PHE A 91 2.62 -16.08 5.89
N ASP A 92 3.51 -16.99 5.50
CA ASP A 92 4.36 -17.73 6.42
C ASP A 92 5.33 -16.80 7.16
N PHE A 93 5.85 -15.77 6.49
CA PHE A 93 6.67 -14.74 7.13
C PHE A 93 5.87 -14.00 8.22
N ILE A 94 4.66 -13.57 7.91
CA ILE A 94 3.73 -12.92 8.85
C ILE A 94 3.47 -13.84 10.05
N LYS A 95 3.02 -15.07 9.77
CA LYS A 95 2.59 -16.03 10.80
C LYS A 95 3.71 -16.42 11.75
N ASN A 96 4.93 -16.53 11.24
CA ASN A 96 6.10 -16.94 12.03
C ASN A 96 6.85 -15.76 12.65
N TYR A 97 6.44 -14.52 12.37
CA TYR A 97 7.07 -13.34 12.94
C TYR A 97 6.88 -13.31 14.46
N ARG A 98 7.99 -13.38 15.19
CA ARG A 98 8.02 -13.17 16.64
C ARG A 98 8.72 -11.84 16.90
N PRO A 99 8.03 -10.81 17.41
CA PRO A 99 8.69 -9.56 17.75
C PRO A 99 9.71 -9.82 18.85
N THR A 100 11.02 -9.76 18.52
CA THR A 100 12.12 -9.99 19.46
C THR A 100 12.30 -8.86 20.47
N SER A 101 11.57 -7.76 20.29
CA SER A 101 11.42 -6.65 21.21
C SER A 101 10.01 -6.12 21.06
N LYS A 102 9.36 -5.74 22.17
CA LYS A 102 8.11 -4.97 22.17
C LYS A 102 8.23 -3.91 21.07
N PRO A 103 7.31 -3.83 20.10
CA PRO A 103 7.39 -2.85 19.04
C PRO A 103 7.64 -1.52 19.73
N THR A 104 8.83 -0.94 19.48
CA THR A 104 9.03 0.46 19.81
C THR A 104 7.85 1.12 19.14
N ASN A 105 7.00 1.81 19.89
CA ASN A 105 5.95 2.62 19.32
C ASN A 105 6.62 3.46 18.23
N VAL A 106 6.59 2.98 16.98
CA VAL A 106 6.81 3.80 15.81
C VAL A 106 5.59 4.66 15.88
N THR A 107 5.75 5.75 16.61
CA THR A 107 4.72 6.74 16.73
C THR A 107 4.55 7.13 15.28
N HIS A 108 3.45 6.70 14.65
CA HIS A 108 3.01 7.20 13.36
C HIS A 108 2.58 8.67 13.53
N ASN A 109 3.43 9.48 14.18
CA ASN A 109 3.55 10.91 14.01
C ASN A 109 4.22 11.20 12.66
N ASN A 110 3.83 10.47 11.62
CA ASN A 110 3.96 10.95 10.26
C ASN A 110 2.91 12.05 10.11
N SER A 111 3.21 13.21 10.70
CA SER A 111 2.62 14.47 10.26
C SER A 111 2.94 14.57 8.78
N LEU A 112 1.94 14.28 7.94
CA LEU A 112 2.06 14.45 6.50
C LEU A 112 2.55 15.88 6.25
N LYS A 113 3.66 16.01 5.52
CA LYS A 113 4.30 17.32 5.25
C LYS A 113 3.54 18.10 4.16
N LEU A 114 2.23 18.13 4.28
CA LEU A 114 1.31 18.83 3.39
C LEU A 114 1.32 20.33 3.68
N ARG A 115 1.09 21.13 2.64
CA ARG A 115 1.02 22.59 2.72
C ARG A 115 -0.14 23.08 1.89
N GLN A 116 -0.93 23.99 2.44
CA GLN A 116 -1.97 24.68 1.66
C GLN A 116 -1.33 25.38 0.45
N GLY A 117 -2.03 25.36 -0.68
CA GLY A 117 -1.59 25.91 -1.96
C GLY A 117 -0.59 25.05 -2.73
N MET A 118 -0.20 23.86 -2.24
CA MET A 118 0.70 22.99 -3.01
C MET A 118 -0.04 22.25 -4.13
N PRO A 119 0.61 21.93 -5.27
CA PRO A 119 0.03 21.10 -6.31
C PRO A 119 -0.48 19.76 -5.76
N TYR A 120 -1.66 19.35 -6.19
CA TYR A 120 -2.28 18.11 -5.74
C TYR A 120 -1.45 16.89 -6.16
N SER A 121 -0.85 16.91 -7.34
CA SER A 121 0.10 15.88 -7.78
C SER A 121 1.22 15.64 -6.75
N GLN A 122 1.81 16.71 -6.23
CA GLN A 122 2.84 16.64 -5.19
C GLN A 122 2.28 16.19 -3.84
N ALA A 123 1.10 16.68 -3.44
CA ALA A 123 0.44 16.25 -2.20
C ALA A 123 0.13 14.75 -2.23
N ARG A 124 -0.34 14.26 -3.37
CA ARG A 124 -0.66 12.85 -3.61
C ARG A 124 0.56 11.96 -3.46
N GLU A 125 1.71 12.35 -4.00
CA GLU A 125 2.96 11.59 -3.81
C GLU A 125 3.33 11.47 -2.33
N ILE A 126 3.29 12.56 -1.57
CA ILE A 126 3.55 12.56 -0.12
C ILE A 126 2.60 11.62 0.62
N ILE A 127 1.31 11.65 0.27
CA ILE A 127 0.28 10.83 0.89
C ILE A 127 0.53 9.34 0.59
N LEU A 128 0.78 8.99 -0.67
CA LEU A 128 1.04 7.61 -1.08
C LEU A 128 2.35 7.06 -0.49
N ASP A 129 3.41 7.87 -0.45
CA ASP A 129 4.69 7.50 0.16
C ASP A 129 4.56 7.21 1.66
N ALA A 130 3.69 7.98 2.33
CA ALA A 130 3.34 7.78 3.74
C ALA A 130 2.45 6.54 3.99
N GLY A 131 2.14 5.75 2.96
CA GLY A 131 1.43 4.47 3.07
C GLY A 131 -0.10 4.58 3.00
N TRP A 132 -0.63 5.77 2.73
CA TRP A 132 -2.05 5.94 2.42
C TRP A 132 -2.34 5.43 1.00
N GLN A 133 -3.57 5.01 0.76
CA GLN A 133 -4.01 4.52 -0.55
C GLN A 133 -5.29 5.20 -0.97
N GLY A 134 -5.39 5.55 -2.25
CA GLY A 134 -6.59 6.15 -2.80
C GLY A 134 -7.82 5.27 -2.59
N LYS A 135 -8.90 5.86 -2.05
CA LYS A 135 -10.20 5.19 -1.99
C LYS A 135 -10.83 5.27 -3.38
N ASN A 136 -10.41 4.35 -4.24
CA ASN A 136 -10.80 4.34 -5.63
C ASN A 136 -12.31 4.12 -5.80
N ILE A 137 -12.94 4.92 -6.63
CA ILE A 137 -14.34 4.72 -7.04
C ILE A 137 -14.44 4.50 -8.55
N SER A 138 -15.51 3.85 -8.98
CA SER A 138 -15.78 3.68 -10.41
C SER A 138 -16.17 5.04 -11.01
N PRO A 139 -15.77 5.36 -12.25
CA PRO A 139 -16.28 6.54 -12.96
C PRO A 139 -17.82 6.62 -12.98
N ARG A 140 -18.50 5.46 -12.98
CA ARG A 140 -19.97 5.37 -13.02
C ARG A 140 -20.64 5.78 -11.71
N ASP A 141 -19.89 5.75 -10.60
CA ASP A 141 -20.41 6.05 -9.26
C ASP A 141 -20.26 7.53 -8.91
N LEU A 142 -19.64 8.32 -9.80
CA LEU A 142 -19.46 9.76 -9.63
C LEU A 142 -20.68 10.51 -10.14
N THR A 143 -21.34 11.21 -9.22
CA THR A 143 -22.45 12.10 -9.53
C THR A 143 -21.91 13.50 -9.84
N GLY A 144 -21.43 13.76 -11.06
CA GLY A 144 -20.96 15.10 -11.44
C GLY A 144 -20.19 15.22 -12.76
N GLY A 145 -20.91 15.43 -13.87
CA GLY A 145 -20.47 16.09 -15.12
C GLY A 145 -19.21 15.60 -15.87
N GLU A 146 -18.97 16.19 -17.05
CA GLU A 146 -17.81 15.97 -17.95
C GLU A 146 -16.43 16.09 -17.26
N THR A 147 -16.38 16.71 -16.09
CA THR A 147 -15.21 16.83 -15.21
C THR A 147 -14.61 15.49 -14.79
N THR A 148 -15.40 14.41 -14.78
CA THR A 148 -14.92 13.06 -14.40
C THR A 148 -13.80 12.57 -15.30
N GLU A 149 -13.95 12.66 -16.62
CA GLU A 149 -12.97 12.09 -17.57
C GLU A 149 -11.56 12.66 -17.34
N ILE A 150 -11.46 13.97 -17.13
CA ILE A 150 -10.19 14.68 -16.91
C ILE A 150 -9.46 14.10 -15.69
N PHE A 151 -10.15 13.86 -14.58
CA PHE A 151 -9.50 13.32 -13.37
C PHE A 151 -9.03 11.88 -13.55
N PHE A 152 -9.78 11.06 -14.28
CA PHE A 152 -9.39 9.68 -14.57
C PHE A 152 -8.23 9.61 -15.56
N ASP A 153 -8.18 10.49 -16.54
CA ASP A 153 -7.03 10.65 -17.45
C ASP A 153 -5.77 11.08 -16.69
N ASN A 154 -5.92 11.83 -15.60
CA ASN A 154 -4.84 12.17 -14.67
C ASN A 154 -4.46 11.03 -13.71
N GLY A 155 -5.22 9.94 -13.69
CA GLY A 155 -5.02 8.81 -12.79
C GLY A 155 -5.50 9.05 -11.35
N TRP A 156 -6.29 10.10 -11.10
CA TRP A 156 -6.81 10.45 -9.78
C TRP A 156 -8.14 9.72 -9.53
N ARG A 157 -8.03 8.45 -9.16
CA ARG A 157 -9.18 7.56 -8.93
C ARG A 157 -9.78 7.70 -7.54
N GLU A 158 -9.05 8.34 -6.65
CA GLU A 158 -9.43 8.65 -5.26
C GLU A 158 -10.40 9.83 -5.14
N LEU A 159 -10.75 10.49 -6.25
CA LEU A 159 -11.76 11.54 -6.29
C LEU A 159 -13.10 11.00 -5.79
N GLN A 160 -13.78 11.73 -4.92
CA GLN A 160 -15.11 11.35 -4.40
C GLN A 160 -16.22 12.26 -4.90
N ASP A 161 -15.96 13.55 -4.96
CA ASP A 161 -16.94 14.57 -5.36
C ASP A 161 -16.21 15.88 -5.73
N CYS A 162 -16.82 16.69 -6.59
CA CYS A 162 -16.39 18.05 -6.88
C CYS A 162 -17.60 18.99 -6.86
N ALA A 163 -17.45 20.14 -6.20
CA ALA A 163 -18.43 21.20 -6.26
C ALA A 163 -18.48 21.79 -7.68
N GLY A 164 -19.68 21.87 -8.26
CA GLY A 164 -19.94 22.57 -9.52
C GLY A 164 -20.01 24.10 -9.40
N THR A 165 -19.45 24.69 -8.35
CA THR A 165 -19.47 26.15 -8.10
C THR A 165 -18.12 26.78 -8.44
N GLY A 166 -18.07 28.10 -8.67
CA GLY A 166 -16.96 28.83 -9.30
C GLY A 166 -15.57 28.79 -8.64
N MET A 167 -15.37 28.04 -7.55
CA MET A 167 -14.04 27.75 -6.98
C MET A 167 -13.58 26.31 -7.28
N ALA A 168 -14.48 25.46 -7.80
CA ALA A 168 -14.27 24.08 -8.22
C ALA A 168 -13.56 23.20 -7.18
N TYR A 169 -14.03 23.27 -5.93
CA TYR A 169 -13.54 22.42 -4.85
C TYR A 169 -13.72 20.94 -5.18
N CYS A 170 -12.73 20.11 -4.88
CA CYS A 170 -12.84 18.67 -5.03
C CYS A 170 -12.39 17.96 -3.77
N ARG A 171 -13.08 16.86 -3.45
CA ARG A 171 -12.76 15.95 -2.36
C ARG A 171 -12.09 14.70 -2.88
N PHE A 172 -10.94 14.40 -2.32
CA PHE A 172 -10.23 13.13 -2.50
C PHE A 172 -10.18 12.40 -1.16
N GLU A 173 -10.31 11.08 -1.19
CA GLU A 173 -10.23 10.25 0.01
C GLU A 173 -9.14 9.21 -0.12
N PHE A 174 -8.36 9.07 0.95
CA PHE A 174 -7.35 8.03 1.09
C PHE A 174 -7.63 7.22 2.35
N ARG A 175 -7.29 5.93 2.31
CA ARG A 175 -7.32 5.05 3.46
C ARG A 175 -5.92 4.54 3.77
N ASN A 176 -5.59 4.52 5.05
CA ASN A 176 -4.43 3.76 5.50
C ASN A 176 -4.87 2.35 5.92
N ILE A 177 -3.88 1.56 6.30
CA ILE A 177 -4.03 0.18 6.77
C ILE A 177 -4.83 0.06 8.07
N ALA A 178 -4.75 1.08 8.95
CA ALA A 178 -5.60 1.21 10.14
C ALA A 178 -7.06 1.58 9.81
N ASN A 179 -7.45 1.57 8.53
CA ASN A 179 -8.77 1.94 8.02
C ASN A 179 -9.19 3.38 8.40
N GLN A 180 -8.24 4.24 8.76
CA GLN A 180 -8.48 5.66 8.93
C GLN A 180 -8.66 6.29 7.55
N THR A 181 -9.48 7.34 7.47
CA THR A 181 -9.70 8.07 6.22
C THR A 181 -9.05 9.45 6.32
N LEU A 182 -8.14 9.72 5.38
CA LEU A 182 -7.61 11.05 5.12
C LEU A 182 -8.48 11.68 4.04
N VAL A 183 -9.09 12.81 4.37
CA VAL A 183 -9.84 13.63 3.44
C VAL A 183 -8.93 14.75 2.97
N VAL A 184 -8.85 14.93 1.66
CA VAL A 184 -8.09 16.00 1.01
C VAL A 184 -9.06 16.85 0.21
N ILE A 185 -9.08 18.15 0.50
CA ILE A 185 -9.86 19.12 -0.25
C ILE A 185 -8.91 19.94 -1.10
N THR A 186 -9.21 20.07 -2.38
CA THR A 186 -8.46 20.92 -3.32
C THR A 186 -9.34 22.01 -3.88
N ILE A 187 -8.73 23.05 -4.44
CA ILE A 187 -9.36 24.16 -5.15
C ILE A 187 -8.77 24.33 -6.57
N GLY A 188 -9.49 25.04 -7.44
CA GLY A 188 -9.07 25.38 -8.81
C GLY A 188 -9.83 24.59 -9.88
N GLU A 189 -9.80 25.01 -11.14
CA GLU A 189 -10.56 24.36 -12.22
C GLU A 189 -9.71 23.39 -13.05
N CYS A 190 -10.33 22.32 -13.54
CA CYS A 190 -9.75 21.44 -14.55
C CYS A 190 -10.40 21.73 -15.89
N VAL A 191 -9.64 22.27 -16.84
CA VAL A 191 -10.11 22.47 -18.22
C VAL A 191 -9.34 21.51 -19.13
N LYS A 192 -10.05 20.67 -19.89
CA LYS A 192 -9.45 19.74 -20.86
C LYS A 192 -8.83 20.58 -21.98
N THR A 193 -7.51 20.75 -21.95
CA THR A 193 -6.77 21.34 -23.07
C THR A 193 -5.86 20.28 -23.67
N SER A 194 -5.57 20.37 -24.97
CA SER A 194 -4.74 19.39 -25.68
C SER A 194 -3.28 19.33 -25.23
N LYS A 195 -2.85 20.19 -24.28
CA LYS A 195 -1.45 20.35 -23.88
C LYS A 195 -1.19 20.32 -22.37
N VAL A 196 -2.22 20.44 -21.53
CA VAL A 196 -2.02 20.62 -20.07
C VAL A 196 -2.71 19.51 -19.29
N LYS A 197 -1.89 18.76 -18.55
CA LYS A 197 -2.32 17.83 -17.52
C LYS A 197 -2.99 18.64 -16.40
N CYS A 198 -4.22 18.30 -15.99
CA CYS A 198 -4.92 19.12 -15.00
C CYS A 198 -4.11 19.16 -13.69
N GLU A 199 -4.03 20.33 -13.07
CA GLU A 199 -3.48 20.50 -11.73
C GLU A 199 -4.51 21.21 -10.84
N LYS A 200 -4.63 20.72 -9.60
CA LYS A 200 -5.45 21.32 -8.53
C LYS A 200 -4.51 21.73 -7.40
N TYR A 201 -4.95 22.60 -6.50
CA TYR A 201 -4.13 23.04 -5.38
C TYR A 201 -4.77 22.61 -4.06
N LEU A 202 -3.94 22.15 -3.13
CA LEU A 202 -4.38 21.67 -1.83
C LEU A 202 -4.97 22.83 -1.02
N GLU A 203 -6.24 22.72 -0.61
CA GLU A 203 -6.86 23.71 0.27
C GLU A 203 -6.79 23.27 1.74
N SER A 204 -7.18 22.03 2.03
CA SER A 204 -7.13 21.49 3.39
C SER A 204 -7.05 19.97 3.40
N TRP A 205 -6.68 19.41 4.55
CA TRP A 205 -6.66 17.96 4.78
C TRP A 205 -6.98 17.65 6.24
N SER A 206 -7.67 16.53 6.49
CA SER A 206 -8.03 16.11 7.84
C SER A 206 -8.28 14.61 7.93
N LEU A 207 -8.10 14.07 9.14
CA LEU A 207 -8.64 12.75 9.46
C LEU A 207 -10.14 12.90 9.67
N GLY A 208 -10.92 12.21 8.83
CA GLY A 208 -12.37 12.35 8.79
C GLY A 208 -13.08 11.00 8.79
N ARG A 209 -14.36 11.00 9.17
CA ARG A 209 -15.23 9.84 8.90
C ARG A 209 -15.59 9.82 7.41
N PRO A 210 -15.67 8.63 6.77
CA PRO A 210 -16.18 8.51 5.41
C PRO A 210 -17.55 9.20 5.32
N LEU A 211 -17.77 10.05 4.31
CA LEU A 211 -19.11 10.56 4.06
C LEU A 211 -20.00 9.38 3.68
N HIS A 212 -21.07 9.16 4.46
CA HIS A 212 -22.21 8.37 4.02
C HIS A 212 -22.93 9.17 2.93
N SER A 213 -22.52 9.00 1.67
CA SER A 213 -23.26 9.21 0.40
C SER A 213 -24.33 10.31 0.31
N ARG A 214 -24.26 11.38 1.10
CA ARG A 214 -25.08 12.58 0.96
C ARG A 214 -24.12 13.68 0.53
N GLY A 215 -24.30 14.11 -0.72
CA GLY A 215 -23.38 14.98 -1.44
C GLY A 215 -23.10 16.30 -0.73
N PHE A 216 -22.12 17.04 -1.25
CA PHE A 216 -21.64 18.34 -0.77
C PHE A 216 -22.67 19.48 -0.80
N TYR A 217 -23.96 19.19 -0.95
CA TYR A 217 -25.03 20.17 -1.06
C TYR A 217 -25.95 20.06 0.15
N SER A 218 -25.60 20.78 1.21
CA SER A 218 -26.54 21.20 2.24
C SER A 218 -26.12 22.58 2.71
N ASN A 219 -26.55 23.60 1.96
CA ASN A 219 -26.94 24.87 2.54
C ASN A 219 -28.41 24.78 2.90
#